data_AF-A0A4R7M5I2-F1
#
_entry.id   AF-A0A4R7M5I2-F1
#
_cell.length_a   1.000
_cell.length_b   1.000
_cell.length_c   1.000
_cell.angle_alpha   90.00
_cell.angle_beta   90.00
_cell.angle_gamma   90.00
#
_symmetry.space_group_name_H-M   'P 1'
#
loop_
_entity.id
_entity.type
_entity.pdbx_description
1 polymer ?
#
loop_
_entity_poly.entity_id
_entity_poly.type
_entity_poly.pdbx_seq_one_letter_code
_entity_poly.pdbx_strand_id
1 'polypeptide(L)'
;MTTALPDLWTDWCSVTGVPTHKIDEVSLSCFSQQAQPSQAVLAALRRRLAPIDPVAPAWPRGHRDDPDSLQRLIRRATAIIQHPDTHWVFRLRLRRMLFAAVLLARRTHGGLGLDRSAALGLRPDGMHRVRGQIGVAPEPDACPACATWSWLDVIGTNSGWSHGSVRALGNRRDEDGPAHRHLRPDPNPDWHLCVGMLPAVDRWGWIDAYRSMHPSSLSAVISAAALLLDSPEPAPAPVPAAAAMPASPRRQMSREEEEQILKRADELTARVEAILREFDTGR
;
A
#
# COMPACT_ATOMS: atom_id res chain seq x y z
N MET A 1 -8.66 -10.99 -12.26
CA MET A 1 -10.07 -11.14 -12.67
C MET A 1 -10.37 -10.20 -13.83
N THR A 2 -10.17 -10.69 -15.05
CA THR A 2 -10.86 -10.18 -16.23
C THR A 2 -12.34 -10.42 -15.97
N THR A 3 -13.10 -9.36 -15.66
CA THR A 3 -14.56 -9.51 -15.65
C THR A 3 -14.95 -10.03 -17.02
N ALA A 4 -15.69 -11.13 -17.10
CA ALA A 4 -16.22 -11.60 -18.37
C ALA A 4 -17.02 -10.46 -19.02
N LEU A 5 -17.02 -10.39 -20.36
CA LEU A 5 -17.95 -9.50 -21.03
C LEU A 5 -19.37 -9.92 -20.62
N PRO A 6 -20.31 -8.97 -20.42
CA PRO A 6 -21.68 -9.34 -20.15
C PRO A 6 -22.21 -10.26 -21.26
N ASP A 7 -22.83 -11.39 -20.92
CA ASP A 7 -23.26 -12.40 -21.89
C ASP A 7 -24.18 -11.79 -22.97
N LEU A 8 -25.02 -10.83 -22.57
CA LEU A 8 -25.88 -10.09 -23.49
C LEU A 8 -25.12 -9.30 -24.57
N TRP A 9 -23.91 -8.81 -24.27
CA TRP A 9 -23.06 -8.13 -25.26
C TRP A 9 -22.44 -9.13 -26.24
N THR A 10 -21.98 -10.28 -25.74
CA THR A 10 -21.40 -11.33 -26.59
C THR A 10 -22.44 -11.92 -27.54
N ASP A 11 -23.67 -12.12 -27.06
CA ASP A 11 -24.78 -12.63 -27.86
C ASP A 11 -25.17 -11.64 -28.97
N TRP A 12 -25.30 -10.36 -28.63
CA TRP A 12 -25.61 -9.33 -29.62
C TRP A 12 -24.50 -9.17 -30.68
N CYS A 13 -23.23 -9.22 -30.26
CA CYS A 13 -22.09 -9.20 -31.17
C CYS A 13 -22.11 -10.39 -32.14
N SER A 14 -22.44 -11.58 -31.65
CA SER A 14 -22.58 -12.79 -32.46
C SER A 14 -23.66 -12.64 -33.53
N VAL A 15 -24.81 -12.06 -33.17
CA VAL A 15 -25.95 -11.86 -34.10
C VAL A 15 -25.68 -10.78 -35.13
N THR A 16 -25.00 -9.68 -34.75
CA THR A 16 -24.80 -8.51 -35.62
C THR A 16 -23.48 -8.53 -36.39
N GLY A 17 -22.62 -9.52 -36.14
CA GLY A 17 -21.28 -9.61 -36.74
C GLY A 17 -20.29 -8.55 -36.23
N VAL A 18 -20.63 -7.83 -35.17
CA VAL A 18 -19.74 -6.85 -34.54
C VAL A 18 -18.69 -7.61 -33.71
N PRO A 19 -17.38 -7.34 -33.87
CA PRO A 19 -16.36 -8.00 -33.03
C PRO A 19 -16.55 -7.67 -31.55
N THR A 20 -16.50 -8.67 -30.67
CA THR A 20 -16.75 -8.51 -29.21
C THR A 20 -15.80 -7.56 -28.49
N HIS A 21 -14.61 -7.33 -29.05
CA HIS A 21 -13.61 -6.40 -28.55
C HIS A 21 -13.80 -4.95 -29.03
N LYS A 22 -14.65 -4.71 -30.03
CA LYS A 22 -14.91 -3.40 -30.61
C LYS A 22 -15.98 -2.67 -29.80
N ILE A 23 -15.59 -2.24 -28.61
CA ILE A 23 -16.44 -1.42 -27.73
C ILE A 23 -16.14 0.05 -28.05
N ASP A 24 -16.92 0.64 -28.96
CA ASP A 24 -16.90 2.07 -29.29
C ASP A 24 -18.30 2.70 -29.12
N GLU A 25 -18.39 4.04 -29.09
CA GLU A 25 -19.67 4.73 -28.85
C GLU A 25 -20.73 4.42 -29.92
N VAL A 26 -20.30 4.19 -31.16
CA VAL A 26 -21.21 3.83 -32.26
C VAL A 26 -21.81 2.45 -32.01
N SER A 27 -20.96 1.47 -31.67
CA SER A 27 -21.38 0.09 -31.38
C SER A 27 -22.25 0.01 -30.13
N LEU A 28 -21.95 0.80 -29.09
CA LEU A 28 -22.79 0.89 -27.89
C LEU A 28 -24.14 1.56 -28.15
N SER A 29 -24.19 2.58 -29.02
CA SER A 29 -25.45 3.21 -29.41
C SER A 29 -26.35 2.22 -30.16
N CYS A 30 -25.80 1.47 -31.12
CA CYS A 30 -26.51 0.43 -31.84
C CYS A 30 -27.00 -0.69 -30.90
N PHE A 31 -26.14 -1.17 -30.00
CA PHE A 31 -26.51 -2.16 -28.99
C PHE A 31 -27.62 -1.67 -28.07
N SER A 32 -27.54 -0.40 -27.62
CA SER A 32 -28.56 0.19 -26.75
C SER A 32 -29.93 0.27 -27.44
N GLN A 33 -29.96 0.56 -28.73
CA GLN A 33 -31.20 0.68 -29.49
C GLN A 33 -31.81 -0.69 -29.82
N GLN A 34 -30.97 -1.67 -30.16
CA GLN A 34 -31.42 -2.98 -30.67
C GLN A 34 -31.71 -3.98 -29.55
N ALA A 35 -30.83 -4.09 -28.55
CA ALA A 35 -30.94 -5.08 -27.48
C ALA A 35 -31.62 -4.53 -26.21
N GLN A 36 -31.82 -3.20 -26.14
CA GLN A 36 -32.39 -2.49 -24.99
C GLN A 36 -31.87 -3.00 -23.61
N PRO A 37 -30.54 -3.09 -23.44
CA PRO A 37 -29.93 -3.60 -22.22
C PRO A 37 -30.25 -2.72 -21.01
N SER A 38 -30.11 -3.29 -19.81
CA SER A 38 -30.21 -2.49 -18.59
C SER A 38 -29.11 -1.42 -18.51
N GLN A 39 -29.39 -0.32 -17.80
CA GLN A 39 -28.40 0.74 -17.58
C GLN A 39 -27.12 0.23 -16.91
N ALA A 40 -27.21 -0.81 -16.09
CA ALA A 40 -26.05 -1.44 -15.45
C ALA A 40 -25.11 -2.12 -16.47
N VAL A 41 -25.66 -2.78 -17.50
CA VAL A 41 -24.88 -3.42 -18.57
C VAL A 41 -24.22 -2.36 -19.44
N LEU A 42 -24.95 -1.31 -19.83
CA LEU A 42 -24.37 -0.19 -20.58
C LEU A 42 -23.26 0.51 -19.80
N ALA A 43 -23.45 0.75 -18.50
CA ALA A 43 -22.43 1.34 -17.64
C ALA A 43 -21.19 0.43 -17.48
N ALA A 44 -21.36 -0.89 -17.46
CA ALA A 44 -20.24 -1.84 -17.43
C ALA A 44 -19.42 -1.80 -18.73
N LEU A 45 -20.08 -1.71 -19.89
CA LEU A 45 -19.41 -1.61 -21.19
C LEU A 45 -18.75 -0.24 -21.41
N ARG A 46 -19.44 0.86 -21.08
CA ARG A 46 -18.89 2.23 -21.18
C ARG A 46 -17.64 2.43 -20.34
N ARG A 47 -17.55 1.81 -19.16
CA ARG A 47 -16.34 1.82 -18.31
C ARG A 47 -15.12 1.18 -18.97
N ARG A 48 -15.29 0.41 -20.05
CA ARG A 48 -14.19 -0.15 -20.85
C ARG A 48 -13.75 0.76 -22.00
N LEU A 49 -14.65 1.59 -22.51
CA LEU A 49 -14.45 2.53 -23.63
C LEU A 49 -13.50 3.67 -23.24
N ALA A 50 -13.75 4.23 -22.08
CA ALA A 50 -12.83 5.02 -21.32
C ALA A 50 -12.96 4.50 -19.89
N PRO A 51 -11.87 4.13 -19.18
CA PRO A 51 -11.93 4.10 -17.74
C PRO A 51 -12.24 5.53 -17.32
N ILE A 52 -13.53 5.86 -17.22
CA ILE A 52 -14.03 7.09 -16.62
C ILE A 52 -13.28 7.15 -15.30
N ASP A 53 -12.45 8.18 -15.13
CA ASP A 53 -11.84 8.47 -13.83
C ASP A 53 -12.96 8.31 -12.81
N PRO A 54 -12.85 7.35 -11.88
CA PRO A 54 -13.96 6.97 -11.01
C PRO A 54 -14.61 8.23 -10.43
N VAL A 55 -15.94 8.25 -10.52
CA VAL A 55 -16.84 9.42 -10.36
C VAL A 55 -16.61 10.22 -9.08
N ALA A 56 -15.92 9.66 -8.09
CA ALA A 56 -15.37 10.42 -6.98
C ALA A 56 -14.13 9.70 -6.42
N PRO A 57 -12.89 10.12 -6.75
CA PRO A 57 -11.74 9.74 -5.94
C PRO A 57 -12.07 10.07 -4.48
N ALA A 58 -11.73 9.18 -3.55
CA ALA A 58 -11.95 9.45 -2.12
C ALA A 58 -10.97 10.49 -1.56
N TRP A 59 -10.22 11.14 -2.44
CA TRP A 59 -9.34 12.28 -2.17
C TRP A 59 -10.08 13.42 -1.45
N PRO A 60 -9.42 14.15 -0.52
CA PRO A 60 -10.01 15.28 0.16
C PRO A 60 -10.63 16.30 -0.80
N ARG A 61 -11.88 16.71 -0.54
CA ARG A 61 -12.64 17.58 -1.45
C ARG A 61 -11.95 18.93 -1.72
N GLY A 62 -11.36 19.53 -0.68
CA GLY A 62 -10.65 20.82 -0.80
C GLY A 62 -9.38 20.77 -1.65
N HIS A 63 -8.88 19.57 -1.97
CA HIS A 63 -7.63 19.36 -2.71
C HIS A 63 -7.84 18.60 -4.03
N ARG A 64 -9.09 18.46 -4.48
CA ARG A 64 -9.45 17.63 -5.67
C ARG A 64 -9.00 18.23 -6.99
N ASP A 65 -8.97 19.54 -7.08
CA ASP A 65 -8.63 20.27 -8.30
C ASP A 65 -7.21 20.86 -8.24
N ASP A 66 -6.46 20.54 -7.19
CA ASP A 66 -5.07 20.92 -7.01
C ASP A 66 -4.14 19.78 -7.48
N PRO A 67 -3.50 19.91 -8.65
CA PRO A 67 -2.68 18.85 -9.24
C PRO A 67 -1.45 18.49 -8.41
N ASP A 68 -0.96 19.42 -7.59
CA ASP A 68 0.26 19.24 -6.80
C ASP A 68 -0.02 18.73 -5.38
N SER A 69 -1.30 18.63 -4.99
CA SER A 69 -1.71 18.21 -3.65
C SER A 69 -1.12 16.87 -3.22
N LEU A 70 -1.08 15.85 -4.10
CA LEU A 70 -0.49 14.56 -3.76
C LEU A 70 1.02 14.69 -3.47
N GLN A 71 1.75 15.39 -4.34
CA GLN A 71 3.19 15.58 -4.18
C GLN A 71 3.52 16.35 -2.90
N ARG A 72 2.77 17.42 -2.59
CA ARG A 72 2.93 18.17 -1.34
C ARG A 72 2.64 17.32 -0.10
N LEU A 73 1.59 16.50 -0.11
CA LEU A 73 1.32 15.57 0.98
C LEU A 73 2.49 14.60 1.20
N ILE A 74 2.98 14.00 0.12
CA ILE A 74 4.10 13.04 0.17
C ILE A 74 5.35 13.73 0.72
N ARG A 75 5.69 14.93 0.23
CA ARG A 75 6.84 15.71 0.72
C ARG A 75 6.77 15.97 2.22
N ARG A 76 5.63 16.48 2.71
CA ARG A 76 5.42 16.79 4.12
C ARG A 76 5.48 15.57 5.01
N ALA A 77 4.78 14.51 4.65
CA ALA A 77 4.80 13.28 5.43
C ALA A 77 6.18 12.61 5.41
N THR A 78 6.90 12.68 4.29
CA THR A 78 8.28 12.17 4.18
C THR A 78 9.21 12.92 5.11
N ALA A 79 9.11 14.25 5.20
CA ALA A 79 9.87 15.05 6.16
C ALA A 79 9.61 14.60 7.62
N ILE A 80 8.36 14.32 7.98
CA ILE A 80 8.01 13.79 9.31
C ILE A 80 8.55 12.37 9.50
N ILE A 81 8.46 11.51 8.48
CA ILE A 81 9.03 10.15 8.53
C ILE A 81 10.55 10.21 8.80
N GLN A 82 11.27 11.15 8.18
CA GLN A 82 12.71 11.31 8.38
C GLN A 82 13.10 11.94 9.72
N HIS A 83 12.18 12.62 10.40
CA HIS A 83 12.50 13.30 11.65
C HIS A 83 12.97 12.30 12.72
N PRO A 84 14.13 12.54 13.36
CA PRO A 84 14.74 11.59 14.30
C PRO A 84 13.81 11.20 15.45
N ASP A 85 13.07 12.17 15.98
CA ASP A 85 12.17 11.97 17.13
C ASP A 85 10.84 11.32 16.77
N THR A 86 10.59 11.04 15.49
CA THR A 86 9.35 10.39 15.09
C THR A 86 9.36 8.92 15.45
N HIS A 87 8.47 8.54 16.37
CA HIS A 87 8.33 7.16 16.83
C HIS A 87 8.00 6.22 15.67
N TRP A 88 8.61 5.02 15.67
CA TRP A 88 8.54 4.08 14.54
C TRP A 88 7.11 3.67 14.15
N VAL A 89 6.19 3.52 15.12
CA VAL A 89 4.76 3.23 14.85
C VAL A 89 4.10 4.39 14.08
N PHE A 90 4.48 5.62 14.38
CA PHE A 90 3.97 6.79 13.67
C PHE A 90 4.51 6.83 12.24
N ARG A 91 5.80 6.55 12.03
CA ARG A 91 6.38 6.39 10.68
C ARG A 91 5.64 5.33 9.86
N LEU A 92 5.34 4.18 10.48
CA LEU A 92 4.57 3.11 9.86
C LEU A 92 3.18 3.58 9.42
N ARG A 93 2.46 4.29 10.29
CA ARG A 93 1.13 4.84 10.00
C ARG A 93 1.17 5.90 8.90
N LEU A 94 2.21 6.74 8.87
CA LEU A 94 2.43 7.72 7.81
C LEU A 94 2.70 7.04 6.46
N ARG A 95 3.57 6.01 6.41
CA ARG A 95 3.80 5.22 5.18
C ARG A 95 2.50 4.62 4.65
N ARG A 96 1.66 4.04 5.53
CA ARG A 96 0.32 3.55 5.15
C ARG A 96 -0.58 4.65 4.61
N MET A 97 -0.61 5.80 5.29
CA MET A 97 -1.42 6.96 4.87
C MET A 97 -0.98 7.46 3.50
N LEU A 98 0.33 7.55 3.23
CA LEU A 98 0.86 7.94 1.94
C LEU A 98 0.49 6.95 0.84
N PHE A 99 0.59 5.65 1.10
CA PHE A 99 0.14 4.66 0.14
C PHE A 99 -1.37 4.76 -0.12
N ALA A 100 -2.20 4.88 0.93
CA ALA A 100 -3.63 5.13 0.77
C ALA A 100 -3.91 6.41 -0.05
N ALA A 101 -3.14 7.48 0.18
CA ALA A 101 -3.23 8.70 -0.58
C ALA A 101 -2.94 8.49 -2.08
N VAL A 102 -1.90 7.73 -2.42
CA VAL A 102 -1.58 7.38 -3.81
C VAL A 102 -2.71 6.56 -4.46
N LEU A 103 -3.31 5.62 -3.73
CA LEU A 103 -4.45 4.85 -4.24
C LEU A 103 -5.65 5.76 -4.58
N LEU A 104 -5.92 6.75 -3.72
CA LEU A 104 -7.14 7.56 -3.79
C LEU A 104 -7.02 8.83 -4.64
N ALA A 105 -5.82 9.42 -4.74
CA ALA A 105 -5.59 10.63 -5.52
C ALA A 105 -5.84 10.38 -7.02
N ARG A 106 -6.25 11.42 -7.75
CA ARG A 106 -6.53 11.33 -9.19
C ARG A 106 -5.29 10.90 -9.97
N ARG A 107 -5.51 10.26 -11.12
CA ARG A 107 -4.44 9.89 -12.06
C ARG A 107 -3.65 11.11 -12.54
N THR A 108 -4.33 12.22 -12.78
CA THR A 108 -3.72 13.51 -13.13
C THR A 108 -2.80 14.05 -12.03
N HIS A 109 -2.95 13.63 -10.78
CA HIS A 109 -2.08 14.03 -9.66
C HIS A 109 -0.96 13.00 -9.42
N GLY A 110 -0.90 11.93 -10.21
CA GLY A 110 0.03 10.79 -10.04
C GLY A 110 -0.50 9.64 -9.18
N GLY A 111 -1.76 9.66 -8.76
CA GLY A 111 -2.41 8.56 -8.04
C GLY A 111 -3.10 7.54 -8.97
N LEU A 112 -3.93 6.65 -8.40
CA LEU A 112 -4.70 5.65 -9.16
C LEU A 112 -6.18 6.01 -9.35
N GLY A 113 -6.66 6.99 -8.60
CA GLY A 113 -8.04 7.48 -8.61
C GLY A 113 -9.03 6.60 -7.87
N LEU A 114 -8.62 5.54 -7.19
CA LEU A 114 -9.55 4.55 -6.64
C LEU A 114 -10.57 5.17 -5.67
N ASP A 115 -11.80 4.65 -5.70
CA ASP A 115 -12.76 4.90 -4.63
C ASP A 115 -12.39 4.13 -3.35
N ARG A 116 -13.11 4.37 -2.25
CA ARG A 116 -12.83 3.72 -0.95
C ARG A 116 -12.93 2.20 -1.03
N SER A 117 -13.92 1.67 -1.76
CA SER A 117 -14.16 0.24 -1.86
C SER A 117 -13.05 -0.43 -2.66
N ALA A 118 -12.69 0.16 -3.80
CA ALA A 118 -11.61 -0.31 -4.66
C ALA A 118 -10.24 -0.26 -3.97
N ALA A 119 -9.95 0.79 -3.19
CA ALA A 119 -8.72 0.88 -2.41
C ALA A 119 -8.64 -0.19 -1.32
N LEU A 120 -9.72 -0.40 -0.55
CA LEU A 120 -9.76 -1.43 0.50
C LEU A 120 -9.77 -2.86 -0.04
N GLY A 121 -10.37 -3.07 -1.21
CA GLY A 121 -10.45 -4.34 -1.91
C GLY A 121 -9.23 -4.66 -2.79
N LEU A 122 -8.24 -3.76 -2.88
CA LEU A 122 -7.05 -3.98 -3.70
C LEU A 122 -6.24 -5.16 -3.12
N ARG A 123 -5.99 -6.14 -3.99
CA ARG A 123 -5.20 -7.36 -3.72
C ARG A 123 -3.82 -7.27 -4.42
N PRO A 124 -2.83 -8.09 -4.04
CA PRO A 124 -1.49 -8.05 -4.65
C PRO A 124 -1.48 -8.19 -6.18
N ASP A 125 -2.23 -9.12 -6.76
CA ASP A 125 -2.35 -9.25 -8.23
C ASP A 125 -2.96 -8.01 -8.90
N GLY A 126 -3.85 -7.32 -8.17
CA GLY A 126 -4.40 -6.03 -8.59
C GLY A 126 -3.29 -4.98 -8.58
N MET A 127 -2.55 -4.88 -7.47
CA MET A 127 -1.44 -3.95 -7.30
C MET A 127 -0.37 -4.14 -8.39
N HIS A 128 0.04 -5.37 -8.67
CA HIS A 128 1.04 -5.67 -9.71
C HIS A 128 0.63 -5.11 -11.08
N ARG A 129 -0.66 -5.22 -11.43
CA ARG A 129 -1.19 -4.72 -12.71
C ARG A 129 -1.31 -3.19 -12.79
N VAL A 130 -1.54 -2.52 -11.67
CA VAL A 130 -1.76 -1.06 -11.65
C VAL A 130 -0.54 -0.26 -11.22
N ARG A 131 0.49 -0.89 -10.66
CA ARG A 131 1.68 -0.19 -10.15
C ARG A 131 2.37 0.67 -11.21
N GLY A 132 2.47 0.17 -12.45
CA GLY A 132 3.07 0.92 -13.56
C GLY A 132 2.28 2.16 -13.99
N GLN A 133 1.05 2.35 -13.47
CA GLN A 133 0.20 3.51 -13.75
C GLN A 133 0.38 4.62 -12.71
N ILE A 134 1.13 4.37 -11.63
CA ILE A 134 1.40 5.35 -10.58
C ILE A 134 2.39 6.39 -11.10
N GLY A 135 2.09 7.66 -10.86
CA GLY A 135 2.95 8.77 -11.30
C GLY A 135 4.31 8.78 -10.61
N VAL A 136 5.29 9.36 -11.31
CA VAL A 136 6.64 9.59 -10.81
C VAL A 136 6.85 11.10 -10.74
N ALA A 137 7.37 11.58 -9.60
CA ALA A 137 7.77 12.98 -9.45
C ALA A 137 9.29 13.14 -9.62
N PRO A 138 9.81 14.33 -9.96
CA PRO A 138 11.24 14.56 -10.06
C PRO A 138 11.97 14.34 -8.73
N GLU A 139 11.42 14.85 -7.62
CA GLU A 139 12.02 14.69 -6.29
C GLU A 139 11.60 13.36 -5.62
N PRO A 140 12.56 12.58 -5.07
CA PRO A 140 12.25 11.30 -4.41
C PRO A 140 11.31 11.42 -3.20
N ASP A 141 11.36 12.56 -2.49
CA ASP A 141 10.58 12.84 -1.29
C ASP A 141 9.13 13.27 -1.59
N ALA A 142 8.81 13.58 -2.85
CA ALA A 142 7.48 13.93 -3.34
C ALA A 142 6.88 12.85 -4.27
N CYS A 143 7.61 11.75 -4.51
CA CYS A 143 7.30 10.78 -5.55
C CYS A 143 6.26 9.71 -5.13
N PRO A 144 5.09 9.63 -5.82
CA PRO A 144 4.05 8.62 -5.53
C PRO A 144 4.53 7.17 -5.67
N ALA A 145 5.35 6.89 -6.69
CA ALA A 145 5.95 5.56 -6.87
C ALA A 145 6.89 5.19 -5.72
N CYS A 146 7.67 6.14 -5.18
CA CYS A 146 8.53 5.91 -4.00
C CYS A 146 7.71 5.66 -2.73
N ALA A 147 6.63 6.41 -2.52
CA ALA A 147 5.71 6.19 -1.40
C ALA A 147 5.07 4.79 -1.46
N THR A 148 4.70 4.35 -2.67
CA THR A 148 4.18 3.00 -2.91
C THR A 148 5.20 1.93 -2.59
N TRP A 149 6.42 2.05 -3.15
CA TRP A 149 7.52 1.12 -2.88
C TRP A 149 7.79 0.99 -1.38
N SER A 150 7.80 2.12 -0.65
CA SER A 150 8.04 2.15 0.80
C SER A 150 7.01 1.35 1.60
N TRP A 151 5.74 1.39 1.18
CA TRP A 151 4.70 0.60 1.83
C TRP A 151 4.75 -0.88 1.46
N LEU A 152 5.06 -1.20 0.21
CA LEU A 152 5.26 -2.59 -0.22
C LEU A 152 6.40 -3.27 0.56
N ASP A 153 7.48 -2.55 0.84
CA ASP A 153 8.60 -3.03 1.67
C ASP A 153 8.18 -3.35 3.11
N VAL A 154 7.32 -2.50 3.68
CA VAL A 154 6.75 -2.70 5.01
C VAL A 154 5.89 -3.97 5.07
N ILE A 155 4.93 -4.12 4.16
CA ILE A 155 4.01 -5.25 4.21
C ILE A 155 4.70 -6.56 3.80
N GLY A 156 5.66 -6.53 2.87
CA GLY A 156 6.47 -7.69 2.54
C GLY A 156 7.35 -8.13 3.71
N THR A 157 7.97 -7.18 4.41
CA THR A 157 8.69 -7.48 5.66
C THR A 157 7.77 -8.10 6.72
N ASN A 158 6.50 -7.69 6.80
CA ASN A 158 5.55 -8.27 7.75
C ASN A 158 5.11 -9.70 7.38
N SER A 159 5.01 -10.02 6.10
CA SER A 159 4.54 -11.35 5.63
C SER A 159 5.56 -12.46 5.82
N GLY A 160 6.86 -12.16 5.73
CA GLY A 160 7.94 -13.15 5.87
C GLY A 160 8.64 -13.19 7.23
N TRP A 161 8.45 -12.17 8.09
CA TRP A 161 9.31 -11.97 9.26
C TRP A 161 8.57 -11.67 10.57
N SER A 162 9.30 -11.73 11.68
CA SER A 162 8.76 -11.38 13.00
C SER A 162 8.40 -9.90 13.10
N HIS A 163 7.52 -9.56 14.05
CA HIS A 163 7.22 -8.17 14.45
C HIS A 163 8.50 -7.34 14.74
N GLY A 164 9.59 -7.99 15.17
CA GLY A 164 10.89 -7.37 15.35
C GLY A 164 11.48 -6.78 14.07
N SER A 165 11.29 -7.43 12.92
CA SER A 165 11.78 -6.95 11.62
C SER A 165 11.02 -5.71 11.13
N VAL A 166 9.69 -5.70 11.29
CA VAL A 166 8.87 -4.52 10.98
C VAL A 166 9.27 -3.34 11.88
N ARG A 167 9.50 -3.60 13.18
CA ARG A 167 10.01 -2.58 14.09
C ARG A 167 11.40 -2.08 13.67
N ALA A 168 12.31 -2.97 13.28
CA ALA A 168 13.63 -2.57 12.79
C ALA A 168 13.52 -1.68 11.54
N LEU A 169 12.65 -2.05 10.58
CA LEU A 169 12.36 -1.26 9.39
C LEU A 169 11.71 0.09 9.71
N GLY A 170 10.81 0.14 10.71
CA GLY A 170 10.20 1.40 11.16
C GLY A 170 11.20 2.33 11.85
N ASN A 171 12.25 1.80 12.48
CA ASN A 171 13.32 2.61 13.05
C ASN A 171 14.30 3.13 11.99
N ARG A 172 14.38 2.49 10.81
CA ARG A 172 15.18 2.99 9.70
C ARG A 172 14.53 4.23 9.11
N ARG A 173 15.32 5.31 9.07
CA ARG A 173 15.09 6.43 8.16
C ARG A 173 15.28 5.94 6.74
N ASP A 174 14.61 6.59 5.80
CA ASP A 174 14.88 6.29 4.40
C ASP A 174 16.31 6.78 4.10
N GLU A 175 17.06 6.05 3.29
CA GLU A 175 18.43 6.44 2.97
C GLU A 175 18.44 7.82 2.30
N ASP A 176 19.21 8.75 2.87
CA ASP A 176 19.45 10.06 2.27
C ASP A 176 20.23 9.87 0.97
N GLY A 177 19.56 10.06 -0.16
CA GLY A 177 20.18 9.97 -1.46
C GLY A 177 19.25 10.51 -2.55
N PRO A 178 19.81 11.04 -3.65
CA PRO A 178 19.01 11.58 -4.75
C PRO A 178 18.28 10.49 -5.55
N ALA A 179 18.55 9.21 -5.25
CA ALA A 179 18.01 8.09 -6.00
C ALA A 179 16.57 7.75 -5.58
N HIS A 180 15.70 7.64 -6.59
CA HIS A 180 14.34 7.16 -6.41
C HIS A 180 14.30 5.71 -5.91
N ARG A 181 13.60 5.47 -4.79
CA ARG A 181 13.45 4.13 -4.21
C ARG A 181 12.75 3.14 -5.12
N HIS A 182 11.79 3.60 -5.92
CA HIS A 182 11.04 2.74 -6.83
C HIS A 182 11.89 2.18 -7.98
N LEU A 183 13.12 2.67 -8.18
CA LEU A 183 14.10 2.16 -9.14
C LEU A 183 14.96 1.02 -8.57
N ARG A 184 14.92 0.81 -7.25
CA ARG A 184 15.59 -0.33 -6.60
C ARG A 184 14.91 -1.63 -7.04
N PRO A 185 15.55 -2.81 -6.82
CA PRO A 185 14.86 -4.09 -6.93
C PRO A 185 13.54 -4.06 -6.16
N ASP A 186 12.64 -4.96 -6.55
CA ASP A 186 11.33 -5.02 -5.93
C ASP A 186 11.50 -5.14 -4.40
N PRO A 187 10.73 -4.37 -3.60
CA PRO A 187 10.81 -4.50 -2.16
C PRO A 187 10.38 -5.93 -1.78
N ASN A 188 10.73 -6.38 -0.57
CA ASN A 188 10.62 -7.79 -0.17
C ASN A 188 9.42 -8.50 -0.85
N PRO A 189 9.67 -9.48 -1.76
CA PRO A 189 8.64 -10.05 -2.64
C PRO A 189 7.48 -10.71 -1.88
N ASP A 190 7.64 -10.99 -0.60
CA ASP A 190 6.58 -11.53 0.27
C ASP A 190 5.36 -10.60 0.37
N TRP A 191 5.42 -9.35 -0.10
CA TRP A 191 4.25 -8.49 -0.21
C TRP A 191 3.16 -9.10 -1.10
N HIS A 192 3.53 -10.00 -2.02
CA HIS A 192 2.61 -10.80 -2.84
C HIS A 192 1.74 -11.76 -2.03
N LEU A 193 2.18 -12.14 -0.82
CA LEU A 193 1.48 -13.07 0.07
C LEU A 193 0.45 -12.36 0.97
N CYS A 194 0.40 -11.02 0.94
CA CYS A 194 -0.55 -10.25 1.73
C CYS A 194 -1.99 -10.47 1.27
N VAL A 195 -2.93 -10.62 2.23
CA VAL A 195 -4.36 -10.73 1.88
C VAL A 195 -4.88 -9.43 1.26
N GLY A 196 -4.37 -8.26 1.64
CA GLY A 196 -4.76 -6.99 1.03
C GLY A 196 -3.67 -5.93 1.12
N MET A 197 -3.84 -4.84 0.37
CA MET A 197 -2.82 -3.79 0.26
C MET A 197 -2.89 -2.73 1.38
N LEU A 198 -3.99 -2.66 2.15
CA LEU A 198 -4.18 -1.70 3.24
C LEU A 198 -4.51 -2.41 4.57
N PRO A 199 -3.61 -3.25 5.12
CA PRO A 199 -3.87 -3.92 6.39
C PRO A 199 -4.11 -2.95 7.55
N ALA A 200 -4.87 -3.44 8.55
CA ALA A 200 -5.02 -2.74 9.82
C ALA A 200 -3.66 -2.64 10.54
N VAL A 201 -3.47 -1.56 11.31
CA VAL A 201 -2.27 -1.33 12.11
C VAL A 201 -2.75 -0.86 13.47
N ASP A 202 -2.41 -1.61 14.51
CA ASP A 202 -2.89 -1.32 15.86
C ASP A 202 -2.09 -0.18 16.54
N ARG A 203 -2.27 0.00 17.86
CA ARG A 203 -1.55 1.01 18.64
C ARG A 203 -0.07 0.71 18.89
N TRP A 204 0.32 -0.55 18.76
CA TRP A 204 1.68 -1.03 19.01
C TRP A 204 2.48 -1.24 17.72
N GLY A 205 1.84 -1.08 16.56
CA GLY A 205 2.46 -1.25 15.25
C GLY A 205 2.31 -2.65 14.68
N TRP A 206 1.45 -3.49 15.26
CA TRP A 206 1.08 -4.78 14.69
C TRP A 206 0.26 -4.59 13.42
N ILE A 207 0.68 -5.27 12.34
CA ILE A 207 0.01 -5.25 11.05
C ILE A 207 -0.83 -6.52 10.91
N ASP A 208 -2.13 -6.38 10.70
CA ASP A 208 -3.04 -7.52 10.50
C ASP A 208 -2.84 -8.10 9.10
N ALA A 209 -2.22 -9.28 9.02
CA ALA A 209 -1.94 -9.96 7.75
C ALA A 209 -3.20 -10.49 7.04
N TYR A 210 -4.31 -10.64 7.75
CA TYR A 210 -5.50 -11.34 7.27
C TYR A 210 -6.65 -10.41 6.89
N ARG A 211 -6.61 -9.15 7.34
CA ARG A 211 -7.71 -8.20 7.11
C ARG A 211 -7.21 -6.84 6.63
N SER A 212 -7.88 -6.35 5.60
CA SER A 212 -7.81 -4.93 5.20
C SER A 212 -8.39 -4.06 6.32
N MET A 213 -7.96 -2.81 6.39
CA MET A 213 -8.43 -1.87 7.38
C MET A 213 -9.94 -1.61 7.23
N HIS A 214 -10.60 -1.30 8.35
CA HIS A 214 -12.02 -1.02 8.33
C HIS A 214 -12.33 0.27 7.55
N PRO A 215 -13.48 0.39 6.85
CA PRO A 215 -13.86 1.60 6.13
C PRO A 215 -13.81 2.89 6.96
N SER A 216 -14.18 2.83 8.25
CA SER A 216 -14.05 3.98 9.16
C SER A 216 -12.59 4.39 9.41
N SER A 217 -11.67 3.42 9.47
CA SER A 217 -10.23 3.70 9.59
C SER A 217 -9.70 4.38 8.32
N LEU A 218 -10.16 3.99 7.14
CA LEU A 218 -9.80 4.68 5.91
C LEU A 218 -10.33 6.12 5.89
N SER A 219 -11.56 6.36 6.36
CA SER A 219 -12.08 7.72 6.52
C SER A 219 -11.22 8.56 7.47
N ALA A 220 -10.77 8.00 8.59
CA ALA A 220 -9.85 8.69 9.50
C ALA A 220 -8.49 9.01 8.84
N VAL A 221 -7.95 8.09 8.03
CA VAL A 221 -6.73 8.32 7.25
C VAL A 221 -6.92 9.44 6.22
N ILE A 222 -8.05 9.47 5.52
CA ILE A 222 -8.37 10.55 4.56
C ILE A 222 -8.44 11.91 5.27
N SER A 223 -9.11 11.96 6.42
CA SER A 223 -9.18 13.19 7.23
C SER A 223 -7.80 13.63 7.74
N ALA A 224 -6.95 12.70 8.18
CA ALA A 224 -5.59 13.00 8.61
C ALA A 224 -4.72 13.52 7.46
N ALA A 225 -4.87 12.97 6.25
CA ALA A 225 -4.19 13.47 5.06
C ALA A 225 -4.63 14.89 4.71
N ALA A 226 -5.92 15.20 4.81
CA ALA A 226 -6.44 16.56 4.61
C ALA A 226 -5.84 17.54 5.63
N LEU A 227 -5.84 17.18 6.92
CA LEU A 227 -5.24 18.01 7.97
C LEU A 227 -3.75 18.27 7.73
N LEU A 228 -3.00 17.26 7.29
CA LEU A 228 -1.58 17.43 6.98
C LEU A 228 -1.33 18.32 5.76
N LEU A 229 -2.25 18.32 4.79
CA LEU A 229 -2.25 19.23 3.64
C LEU A 229 -2.59 20.68 4.02
N ASP A 230 -3.45 20.87 5.01
CA ASP A 230 -3.84 22.21 5.46
C ASP A 230 -2.86 22.78 6.50
N SER A 231 -2.03 21.93 7.11
CA SER A 231 -1.03 22.34 8.10
C SER A 231 0.12 23.13 7.47
N PRO A 232 0.80 24.00 8.23
CA PRO A 232 2.03 24.63 7.78
C PRO A 232 3.10 23.59 7.42
N GLU A 233 4.03 23.97 6.53
CA GLU A 233 5.12 23.08 6.12
C GLU A 233 5.94 22.66 7.35
N PRO A 234 6.19 21.34 7.54
CA PRO A 234 6.99 20.88 8.65
C PRO A 234 8.39 21.49 8.52
N ALA A 235 8.88 22.09 9.60
CA ALA A 235 10.24 22.64 9.62
C ALA A 235 11.23 21.54 9.22
N PRO A 236 12.21 21.83 8.34
CA PRO A 236 13.24 20.86 8.02
C PRO A 236 13.89 20.43 9.33
N ALA A 237 13.96 19.10 9.53
CA ALA A 237 14.71 18.58 10.66
C ALA A 237 16.12 19.17 10.61
N PRO A 238 16.71 19.58 11.75
CA PRO A 238 18.11 19.97 11.75
C PRO A 238 18.89 18.81 11.12
N VAL A 239 19.59 19.11 10.02
CA VAL A 239 20.52 18.15 9.41
C VAL A 239 21.42 17.72 10.56
N PRO A 240 21.41 16.43 10.97
CA PRO A 240 22.38 16.02 11.93
C PRO A 240 23.71 16.31 11.25
N ALA A 241 24.49 17.24 11.82
CA ALA A 241 25.92 17.20 11.64
C ALA A 241 26.30 15.73 11.79
N ALA A 242 27.23 15.23 10.99
CA ALA A 242 27.78 13.90 11.15
C ALA A 242 28.55 13.78 12.49
N ALA A 243 27.98 14.22 13.61
CA ALA A 243 28.13 13.59 14.89
C ALA A 243 27.67 12.15 14.66
N ALA A 244 28.66 11.27 14.51
CA ALA A 244 28.55 9.90 14.92
C ALA A 244 27.70 9.87 16.18
N MET A 245 26.41 9.57 16.04
CA MET A 245 25.63 9.14 17.18
C MET A 245 26.45 7.98 17.72
N PRO A 246 26.92 8.00 18.99
CA PRO A 246 27.44 6.78 19.57
C PRO A 246 26.31 5.79 19.39
N ALA A 247 26.53 4.77 18.55
CA ALA A 247 25.60 3.65 18.44
C ALA A 247 25.30 3.30 19.89
N SER A 248 24.05 3.45 20.32
CA SER A 248 23.64 3.08 21.68
C SER A 248 24.32 1.76 21.95
N PRO A 249 25.16 1.64 23.01
CA PRO A 249 26.13 0.57 23.10
C PRO A 249 25.38 -0.72 22.81
N ARG A 250 25.63 -1.29 21.61
CA ARG A 250 25.07 -2.59 21.28
C ARG A 250 25.59 -3.42 22.43
N ARG A 251 24.70 -3.90 23.30
CA ARG A 251 25.08 -4.82 24.37
C ARG A 251 25.90 -5.89 23.67
N GLN A 252 27.21 -5.86 23.88
CA GLN A 252 28.10 -6.88 23.35
C GLN A 252 27.80 -8.07 24.22
N MET A 253 26.99 -8.98 23.68
CA MET A 253 26.66 -10.23 24.34
C MET A 253 27.97 -10.94 24.58
N SER A 254 28.32 -11.18 25.84
CA SER A 254 29.53 -11.93 26.15
C SER A 254 29.35 -13.37 25.66
N ARG A 255 30.46 -14.08 25.42
CA ARG A 255 30.41 -15.51 25.08
C ARG A 255 29.64 -16.32 26.13
N GLU A 256 29.77 -15.94 27.40
CA GLU A 256 29.02 -16.57 28.50
C GLU A 256 27.51 -16.29 28.42
N GLU A 257 27.09 -15.08 28.04
CA GLU A 257 25.67 -14.77 27.81
C GLU A 257 25.11 -15.52 26.61
N GLU A 258 25.89 -15.65 25.54
CA GLU A 258 25.53 -16.44 24.35
C GLU A 258 25.36 -17.92 24.69
N GLU A 259 26.32 -18.51 25.43
CA GLU A 259 26.25 -19.89 25.90
C GLU A 259 25.05 -20.14 26.83
N GLN A 260 24.74 -19.20 27.72
CA GLN A 260 23.56 -19.31 28.59
C GLN A 260 22.25 -19.25 27.80
N ILE A 261 22.17 -18.39 26.78
CA ILE A 261 20.99 -18.30 25.91
C ILE A 261 20.83 -19.58 25.09
N LEU A 262 21.91 -20.09 24.51
CA LEU A 262 21.91 -21.34 23.75
C LEU A 262 21.50 -22.53 24.62
N LYS A 263 22.09 -22.66 25.80
CA LYS A 263 21.72 -23.71 26.77
C LYS A 263 20.23 -23.65 27.14
N ARG A 264 19.70 -22.44 27.33
CA ARG A 264 18.28 -22.26 27.66
C ARG A 264 17.36 -22.55 26.46
N ALA A 265 17.81 -22.28 25.25
CA ALA A 265 17.11 -22.67 24.02
C ALA A 265 17.09 -24.19 23.82
N ASP A 266 18.19 -24.87 24.11
CA ASP A 266 18.29 -26.34 24.07
C ASP A 266 17.38 -26.98 25.12
N GLU A 267 17.38 -26.44 26.35
CA GLU A 267 16.48 -26.90 27.41
C GLU A 267 14.99 -26.74 27.03
N LEU A 268 14.63 -25.60 26.42
CA LEU A 268 13.28 -25.37 25.90
C LEU A 268 12.91 -26.34 24.78
N THR A 269 13.84 -26.59 23.85
CA THR A 269 13.66 -27.52 22.73
C THR A 269 13.44 -28.94 23.24
N ALA A 270 14.27 -29.42 24.16
CA ALA A 270 14.12 -30.72 24.80
C ALA A 270 12.77 -30.85 25.53
N ARG A 271 12.31 -29.77 26.17
CA ARG A 271 11.02 -29.75 26.87
C ARG A 271 9.83 -29.82 25.90
N VAL A 272 9.91 -29.10 24.78
CA VAL A 272 8.89 -29.15 23.72
C VAL A 272 8.87 -30.53 23.08
N GLU A 273 10.01 -31.13 22.77
CA GLU A 273 10.09 -32.49 22.22
C GLU A 273 9.54 -33.55 23.17
N ALA A 274 9.76 -33.42 24.48
CA ALA A 274 9.20 -34.32 25.48
C ALA A 274 7.67 -34.23 25.49
N ILE A 275 7.12 -33.02 25.48
CA ILE A 275 5.67 -32.80 25.40
C ILE A 275 5.11 -33.40 24.09
N LEU A 276 5.76 -33.15 22.95
CA LEU A 276 5.30 -33.69 21.66
C LEU A 276 5.33 -35.23 21.64
N ARG A 277 6.35 -35.86 22.23
CA ARG A 277 6.42 -37.32 22.37
C ARG A 277 5.35 -37.89 23.30
N GLU A 278 4.99 -37.21 24.38
CA GLU A 278 3.86 -37.60 25.25
C GLU A 278 2.52 -37.56 24.49
N PHE A 279 2.34 -36.60 23.57
CA PHE A 279 1.16 -36.53 22.71
C PHE A 279 1.14 -37.61 21.61
N ASP A 280 2.29 -37.99 21.07
CA ASP A 280 2.39 -39.03 20.02
C ASP A 280 2.28 -40.47 20.58
N THR A 281 2.62 -40.69 21.85
CA THR A 281 2.53 -42.01 22.52
C THR A 281 1.19 -42.26 23.23
N GLY A 282 0.29 -41.26 23.24
CA GLY A 282 -1.05 -41.33 23.81
C GLY A 282 -2.16 -41.79 22.84
N ARG A 283 -1.82 -42.40 21.70
CA ARG A 283 -2.77 -43.04 20.76
C ARG A 283 -2.66 -44.56 20.78
#